data_AF-A0A1I3MW73-F1
#
_entry.id   AF-A0A1I3MW73-F1
#
_cell.length_a   1.000
_cell.length_b   1.000
_cell.length_c   1.000
_cell.angle_alpha   90.00
_cell.angle_beta   90.00
_cell.angle_gamma   90.00
#
_symmetry.space_group_name_H-M   'P 1'
#
loop_
_entity.id
_entity.type
_entity.pdbx_description
1 polymer ?
#
loop_
_entity_poly.entity_id
_entity_poly.type
_entity_poly.pdbx_seq_one_letter_code
_entity_poly.pdbx_strand_id
1 'polypeptide(L)'
;MNTQDNKPDASCSEDCDLFIVPSRKYVKETIDKKIEEHAKGRNHPDATLREKGFVTLNSLVNSDDETYAATPKAVKIAYDLAHIANQNANNANENANLALPVGVPVPWPTEFAPEGWLICNGDSYIAN
;
A
#
# COMPACT_ATOMS: atom_id res chain seq x y z
N MET A 1 -31.60 29.74 40.73
CA MET A 1 -31.00 28.83 41.73
C MET A 1 -29.49 28.83 41.53
N ASN A 2 -28.77 29.34 42.52
CA ASN A 2 -27.33 29.59 42.52
C ASN A 2 -26.57 28.28 42.81
N THR A 3 -25.79 27.76 41.87
CA THR A 3 -24.92 26.59 42.13
C THR A 3 -23.57 27.11 42.62
N GLN A 4 -23.41 27.07 43.94
CA GLN A 4 -22.19 27.45 44.64
C GLN A 4 -21.03 26.52 44.28
N ASP A 5 -19.91 27.10 43.85
CA ASP A 5 -18.58 26.50 43.98
C ASP A 5 -18.27 26.33 45.48
N ASN A 6 -18.74 25.23 46.07
CA ASN A 6 -18.38 24.88 47.44
C ASN A 6 -17.02 24.17 47.45
N LYS A 7 -15.95 24.95 47.33
CA LYS A 7 -14.65 24.59 47.91
C LYS A 7 -14.83 24.61 49.43
N PRO A 8 -14.69 23.49 50.16
CA PRO A 8 -14.91 23.50 51.58
C PRO A 8 -13.71 24.15 52.27
N ASP A 9 -13.92 25.35 52.79
CA ASP A 9 -13.03 25.98 53.78
C ASP A 9 -13.24 25.26 55.13
N ALA A 10 -12.89 23.98 55.20
CA ALA A 10 -13.06 23.17 56.40
C ALA A 10 -11.73 23.11 57.15
N SER A 11 -11.62 23.86 58.25
CA SER A 11 -10.56 23.64 59.24
C SER A 11 -10.84 22.32 59.97
N CYS A 12 -10.22 21.23 59.51
CA CYS A 12 -10.22 19.96 60.23
C CYS A 12 -9.01 19.90 61.16
N SER A 13 -9.25 19.69 62.45
CA SER A 13 -8.24 19.28 63.42
C SER A 13 -7.54 18.01 62.92
N GLU A 14 -6.26 17.84 63.26
CA GLU A 14 -5.25 16.97 62.62
C GLU A 14 -5.57 15.46 62.50
N ASP A 15 -6.74 14.98 62.94
CA ASP A 15 -7.15 13.56 62.93
C ASP A 15 -8.48 13.29 62.19
N CYS A 16 -8.93 14.17 61.29
CA CYS A 16 -10.09 13.90 60.44
C CYS A 16 -9.65 13.42 59.05
N ASP A 17 -9.87 12.13 58.77
CA ASP A 17 -9.80 11.58 57.41
C ASP A 17 -10.97 12.16 56.58
N LEU A 18 -10.74 13.35 56.02
CA LEU A 18 -11.73 14.14 55.30
C LEU A 18 -11.85 13.63 53.86
N PHE A 19 -12.88 12.83 53.59
CA PHE A 19 -13.21 12.38 52.22
C PHE A 19 -14.08 13.42 51.50
N ILE A 20 -13.47 14.19 50.60
CA ILE A 20 -14.19 15.06 49.66
C ILE A 20 -14.64 14.22 48.47
N VAL A 21 -15.93 13.89 48.43
CA VAL A 21 -16.56 13.21 47.28
C VAL A 21 -17.44 14.17 46.48
N PRO A 22 -17.25 14.26 45.15
CA PRO A 22 -18.08 15.11 44.31
C PRO A 22 -19.51 14.56 44.18
N SER A 23 -20.48 15.47 44.05
CA SER A 23 -21.87 15.09 43.84
C SER A 23 -22.06 14.37 42.49
N ARG A 24 -22.97 13.39 42.42
CA ARG A 24 -23.29 12.67 41.18
C ARG A 24 -23.66 13.60 40.02
N LYS A 25 -24.34 14.71 40.33
CA LYS A 25 -24.75 15.72 39.34
C LYS A 25 -23.54 16.45 38.76
N TYR A 26 -22.64 16.92 39.62
CA TYR A 26 -21.40 17.57 39.21
C TYR A 26 -20.55 16.67 38.32
N VAL A 27 -20.38 15.40 38.69
CA VAL A 27 -19.60 14.44 37.90
C VAL A 27 -20.19 14.27 36.50
N LYS A 28 -21.53 14.13 36.39
CA LYS A 28 -22.21 13.99 35.09
C LYS A 28 -22.03 15.23 34.21
N GLU A 29 -22.29 16.43 34.75
CA GLU A 29 -22.17 17.69 33.98
C GLU A 29 -20.72 17.92 33.50
N THR A 30 -19.74 17.56 34.33
CA THR A 30 -18.32 17.67 33.95
C THR A 30 -17.96 16.67 32.86
N ILE A 31 -18.49 15.46 32.91
CA ILE A 31 -18.26 14.43 31.89
C ILE A 31 -18.90 14.86 30.57
N ASP A 32 -20.17 15.27 30.58
CA ASP A 32 -20.89 15.67 29.36
C ASP A 32 -20.20 16.86 28.68
N LYS A 33 -19.79 17.88 29.46
CA LYS A 33 -19.04 19.02 28.96
C LYS A 33 -17.69 18.61 28.35
N LYS A 34 -16.94 17.73 29.03
CA LYS A 34 -15.65 17.25 28.53
C LYS A 34 -15.79 16.38 27.29
N ILE A 35 -16.86 15.59 27.17
CA ILE A 35 -17.16 14.80 25.96
C ILE A 35 -17.49 15.74 24.81
N GLU A 36 -18.30 16.77 25.05
CA GLU A 36 -18.65 17.75 24.03
C GLU A 36 -17.42 18.55 23.56
N GLU A 37 -16.57 19.00 24.48
CA GLU A 37 -15.28 19.65 24.17
C GLU A 37 -14.36 18.71 23.40
N HIS A 38 -14.24 17.43 23.81
CA HIS A 38 -13.44 16.43 23.11
C HIS A 38 -13.96 16.18 21.68
N ALA A 39 -15.28 16.10 21.50
CA ALA A 39 -15.90 15.90 20.19
C ALA A 39 -15.62 17.07 19.25
N LYS A 40 -15.73 18.32 19.74
CA LYS A 40 -15.40 19.53 18.95
C LYS A 40 -13.92 19.59 18.58
N GLY A 41 -13.02 19.08 19.43
CA GLY A 41 -11.59 19.02 19.16
C GLY A 41 -11.19 18.10 17.99
N ARG A 42 -12.07 17.19 17.55
CA ARG A 42 -11.78 16.26 16.44
C ARG A 42 -12.26 16.74 15.07
N ASN A 43 -12.79 17.96 14.96
CA ASN A 43 -13.31 18.48 13.70
C ASN A 43 -12.18 19.07 12.83
N HIS A 44 -11.36 18.20 12.26
CA HIS A 44 -10.30 18.60 11.33
C HIS A 44 -10.80 18.48 9.89
N PRO A 45 -10.56 19.46 9.00
CA PRO A 45 -10.86 19.32 7.58
C PRO A 45 -10.06 18.18 6.91
N ASP A 46 -10.53 17.76 5.73
CA ASP A 46 -9.86 16.78 4.88
C ASP A 46 -8.49 17.30 4.41
N ALA A 47 -7.56 16.38 4.19
CA ALA A 47 -6.23 16.73 3.71
C ALA A 47 -6.27 17.15 2.25
N THR A 48 -5.38 18.07 1.90
CA THR A 48 -5.12 18.45 0.50
C THR A 48 -3.62 18.36 0.23
N LEU A 49 -3.21 18.54 -1.03
CA LEU A 49 -1.80 18.61 -1.40
C LEU A 49 -1.06 19.79 -0.74
N ARG A 50 -1.78 20.81 -0.25
CA ARG A 50 -1.21 22.04 0.32
C ARG A 50 -1.44 22.16 1.82
N GLU A 51 -2.49 21.55 2.34
CA GLU A 51 -2.93 21.67 3.72
C GLU A 51 -3.11 20.29 4.36
N LYS A 52 -2.68 20.17 5.61
CA LYS A 52 -2.79 18.91 6.37
C LYS A 52 -4.26 18.64 6.71
N GLY A 53 -4.65 17.37 6.82
CA GLY A 53 -6.00 16.97 7.23
C GLY A 53 -6.19 15.45 7.33
N PHE A 54 -7.44 15.00 7.39
CA PHE A 54 -7.78 13.56 7.36
C PHE A 54 -7.87 13.01 5.93
N VAL A 55 -7.54 11.74 5.76
CA VAL A 55 -7.63 11.03 4.47
C VAL A 55 -8.32 9.69 4.66
N THR A 56 -9.03 9.24 3.62
CA THR A 56 -9.56 7.87 3.55
C THR A 56 -8.58 7.00 2.79
N LEU A 57 -8.47 5.72 3.14
CA LEU A 57 -7.52 4.80 2.53
C LEU A 57 -8.17 4.00 1.39
N ASN A 58 -7.45 3.86 0.27
CA ASN A 58 -7.84 3.00 -0.84
C ASN A 58 -6.73 1.98 -1.16
N SER A 59 -7.13 0.76 -1.53
CA SER A 59 -6.22 -0.34 -1.87
C SER A 59 -6.24 -0.73 -3.36
N LEU A 60 -6.95 0.02 -4.20
CA LEU A 60 -6.90 -0.11 -5.66
C LEU A 60 -5.56 0.42 -6.19
N VAL A 61 -5.08 -0.18 -7.29
CA VAL A 61 -3.80 0.20 -7.96
C VAL A 61 -4.01 1.00 -9.25
N ASN A 62 -5.26 1.19 -9.65
CA ASN A 62 -5.70 1.86 -10.88
C ASN A 62 -6.77 2.93 -10.60
N SER A 63 -6.80 3.48 -9.39
CA SER A 63 -7.70 4.58 -9.03
C SER A 63 -7.03 5.90 -9.36
N ASP A 64 -7.78 6.80 -10.00
CA ASP A 64 -7.34 8.15 -10.36
C ASP A 64 -7.78 9.19 -9.30
N ASP A 65 -8.31 8.73 -8.15
CA ASP A 65 -8.83 9.61 -7.12
C ASP A 65 -7.70 10.17 -6.24
N GLU A 66 -7.52 11.49 -6.25
CA GLU A 66 -6.48 12.19 -5.47
C GLU A 66 -6.87 12.44 -4.00
N THR A 67 -8.12 12.13 -3.61
CA THR A 67 -8.62 12.34 -2.24
C THR A 67 -8.34 11.18 -1.30
N TYR A 68 -7.95 10.02 -1.84
CA TYR A 68 -7.66 8.81 -1.08
C TYR A 68 -6.15 8.57 -0.98
N ALA A 69 -5.68 8.15 0.19
CA ALA A 69 -4.30 7.73 0.37
C ALA A 69 -4.14 6.23 0.01
N ALA A 70 -3.06 5.90 -0.69
CA ALA A 70 -2.73 4.53 -1.04
C ALA A 70 -2.31 3.72 0.20
N THR A 71 -2.77 2.47 0.29
CA THR A 71 -2.30 1.54 1.33
C THR A 71 -1.00 0.83 0.92
N PRO A 72 -0.23 0.28 1.88
CA PRO A 72 0.92 -0.57 1.58
C PRO A 72 0.58 -1.77 0.69
N LYS A 73 -0.67 -2.26 0.75
CA LYS A 73 -1.17 -3.32 -0.12
C LYS A 73 -1.22 -2.88 -1.58
N ALA A 74 -1.75 -1.69 -1.88
CA ALA A 74 -1.75 -1.15 -3.24
C ALA A 74 -0.33 -0.98 -3.78
N VAL A 75 0.56 -0.38 -2.97
CA VAL A 75 1.97 -0.17 -3.35
C VAL A 75 2.68 -1.50 -3.62
N LYS A 76 2.47 -2.51 -2.79
CA LYS A 76 3.07 -3.83 -2.99
C LYS A 76 2.59 -4.50 -4.28
N ILE A 77 1.29 -4.45 -4.57
CA ILE A 77 0.73 -5.01 -5.81
C ILE A 77 1.33 -4.31 -7.03
N ALA A 78 1.42 -2.98 -7.03
CA ALA A 78 2.03 -2.23 -8.12
C ALA A 78 3.51 -2.59 -8.33
N TYR A 79 4.26 -2.75 -7.23
CA TYR A 79 5.66 -3.19 -7.27
C TYR A 79 5.82 -4.60 -7.85
N ASP A 80 4.99 -5.55 -7.40
CA ASP A 80 5.05 -6.94 -7.87
C ASP A 80 4.74 -7.03 -9.38
N LEU A 81 3.75 -6.25 -9.86
CA LEU A 81 3.44 -6.15 -11.29
C LEU A 81 4.60 -5.58 -12.11
N ALA A 82 5.24 -4.51 -11.61
CA ALA A 82 6.41 -3.91 -12.26
C ALA A 82 7.61 -4.89 -12.29
N HIS A 83 7.81 -5.65 -11.21
CA HIS A 83 8.86 -6.66 -11.14
C HIS A 83 8.67 -7.76 -12.18
N ILE A 84 7.44 -8.29 -12.31
CA ILE A 84 7.08 -9.29 -13.32
C ILE A 84 7.28 -8.74 -14.73
N ALA A 85 6.88 -7.50 -14.99
CA ALA A 85 7.08 -6.87 -16.30
C ALA A 85 8.57 -6.77 -16.68
N ASN A 86 9.44 -6.40 -15.74
CA ASN A 86 10.88 -6.36 -15.95
C ASN A 86 11.47 -7.75 -16.23
N GLN A 87 11.03 -8.77 -15.49
CA GLN A 87 11.45 -10.15 -15.75
C GLN A 87 11.01 -10.62 -17.14
N ASN A 88 9.77 -10.35 -17.53
CA ASN A 88 9.26 -10.71 -18.85
C ASN A 88 10.02 -10.03 -19.98
N ALA A 89 10.40 -8.75 -19.81
CA ALA A 89 11.22 -8.03 -20.78
C ALA A 89 12.61 -8.65 -20.93
N ASN A 90 13.27 -9.00 -19.81
CA ASN A 90 14.55 -9.68 -19.84
C ASN A 90 14.45 -11.04 -20.54
N ASN A 91 13.44 -11.85 -20.20
CA ASN A 91 13.22 -13.15 -20.82
C ASN A 91 13.00 -13.03 -22.33
N ALA A 92 12.25 -12.01 -22.79
CA ALA A 92 12.05 -11.75 -24.21
C ALA A 92 13.36 -11.37 -24.91
N ASN A 93 14.21 -10.56 -24.27
CA ASN A 93 15.52 -10.19 -24.80
C ASN A 93 16.45 -11.40 -24.90
N GLU A 94 16.50 -12.26 -23.88
CA GLU A 94 17.29 -13.49 -23.92
C GLU A 94 16.79 -14.44 -25.03
N ASN A 95 15.48 -14.62 -25.16
CA ASN A 95 14.91 -15.44 -26.24
C ASN A 95 15.25 -14.89 -27.63
N ALA A 96 15.27 -13.56 -27.79
CA ALA A 96 15.68 -12.92 -29.04
C ALA A 96 17.17 -13.16 -29.33
N ASN A 97 18.03 -13.12 -28.32
CA ASN A 97 19.47 -13.39 -28.46
C ASN A 97 19.77 -14.86 -28.82
N LEU A 98 18.91 -15.79 -28.41
CA LEU A 98 19.02 -17.21 -28.75
C LEU A 98 18.46 -17.56 -30.13
N ALA A 99 17.74 -16.64 -30.79
CA ALA A 99 17.15 -16.89 -32.09
C ALA A 99 18.24 -17.03 -33.16
N LEU A 100 18.29 -18.18 -33.82
CA LEU A 100 19.17 -18.38 -34.97
C LEU A 100 18.77 -17.42 -36.10
N PRO A 101 19.72 -16.71 -36.73
CA PRO A 101 19.44 -15.91 -37.90
C PRO A 101 18.80 -16.75 -39.02
N VAL A 102 17.91 -16.13 -39.79
CA VAL A 102 17.30 -16.77 -40.97
C VAL A 102 18.39 -17.23 -41.94
N GLY A 103 18.26 -18.45 -42.45
CA GLY A 103 19.20 -19.03 -43.40
C GLY A 103 20.43 -19.71 -42.79
N VAL A 104 20.62 -19.67 -41.46
CA VAL A 104 21.64 -20.51 -40.81
C VAL A 104 21.22 -21.99 -40.92
N PRO A 105 22.02 -22.86 -41.58
CA PRO A 105 21.70 -24.28 -41.66
C PRO A 105 21.68 -24.90 -40.26
N VAL A 106 20.54 -25.43 -39.86
CA VAL A 106 20.40 -26.13 -38.57
C VAL A 106 20.83 -27.59 -38.78
N PRO A 107 21.86 -28.08 -38.08
CA PRO A 107 22.30 -29.46 -38.22
C PRO A 107 21.19 -30.41 -37.78
N TRP A 108 20.99 -31.45 -38.57
CA TRP A 108 20.02 -32.49 -38.26
C TRP A 108 20.53 -33.33 -37.06
N PRO A 109 19.66 -33.80 -36.14
CA PRO A 109 20.11 -34.49 -34.93
C PRO A 109 20.69 -35.89 -35.20
N THR A 110 20.46 -36.46 -36.38
CA THR A 110 21.00 -37.77 -36.77
C THR A 110 22.13 -37.61 -37.78
N GLU A 111 23.11 -38.53 -37.72
CA GLU A 111 24.28 -38.56 -38.61
C GLU A 111 23.91 -38.73 -40.09
N PHE A 112 22.72 -39.29 -40.37
CA PHE A 112 22.19 -39.49 -41.72
C PHE A 112 21.02 -38.54 -41.99
N ALA A 113 21.12 -37.77 -43.07
CA ALA A 113 20.03 -36.93 -43.57
C ALA A 113 18.94 -37.81 -44.21
N PRO A 114 17.64 -37.50 -44.01
CA PRO A 114 16.55 -38.20 -44.70
C PRO A 114 16.62 -38.03 -46.21
N GLU A 115 15.98 -38.94 -46.95
CA GLU A 115 15.90 -38.87 -48.40
C GLU A 115 15.23 -37.55 -48.86
N GLY A 116 15.83 -36.89 -49.86
CA GLY A 116 15.37 -35.60 -50.38
C GLY A 116 15.96 -34.35 -49.69
N TRP A 117 16.83 -34.52 -48.69
CA TRP A 117 17.51 -33.40 -48.01
C TRP A 117 18.94 -33.20 -48.53
N LEU A 118 19.37 -31.94 -48.61
CA LEU A 118 20.74 -31.57 -49.02
C LEU A 118 21.69 -31.60 -47.82
N ILE A 119 22.81 -32.33 -47.96
CA ILE A 119 23.88 -32.33 -46.96
C ILE A 119 24.74 -31.08 -47.17
N CYS A 120 24.85 -30.23 -46.15
CA CYS A 120 25.65 -29.00 -46.19
C CYS A 120 27.09 -29.26 -45.71
N ASN A 121 27.81 -30.20 -46.33
CA ASN A 121 29.19 -30.57 -46.00
C ASN A 121 30.24 -29.97 -46.95
N GLY A 122 29.84 -29.05 -47.84
CA GLY A 122 30.72 -28.48 -48.85
C GLY A 122 30.97 -29.39 -50.06
N ASP A 123 30.25 -30.51 -50.17
CA ASP A 123 30.30 -31.35 -51.36
C ASP A 123 29.76 -30.62 -52.59
N SER A 124 30.34 -30.93 -53.75
CA SER A 124 29.90 -30.39 -55.03
C SER A 124 28.54 -30.99 -55.40
N TYR A 125 27.53 -30.15 -55.68
CA TYR A 125 26.25 -30.60 -56.22
C TYR A 125 26.11 -30.24 -57.70
N ILE A 126 25.39 -31.07 -58.44
CA ILE A 126 25.07 -30.84 -59.85
C ILE A 126 23.66 -30.24 -59.91
N ALA A 127 23.55 -28.99 -60.40
CA ALA A 127 22.26 -28.38 -60.70
C ALA A 127 21.81 -28.83 -62.09
N ASN A 128 20.69 -29.56 -62.16
CA ASN A 128 20.00 -29.89 -63.41
C ASN A 128 19.10 -28.75 -63.86
#